data_AF-A0A925T6W5-F1
#
_entry.id   AF-A0A925T6W5-F1
#
_cell.length_a   1.000
_cell.length_b   1.000
_cell.length_c   1.000
_cell.angle_alpha   90.00
_cell.angle_beta   90.00
_cell.angle_gamma   90.00
#
_symmetry.space_group_name_H-M   'P 1'
#
loop_
_entity.id
_entity.type
_entity.pdbx_description
1 polymer ?
#
loop_
_entity_poly.entity_id
_entity_poly.type
_entity_poly.pdbx_seq_one_letter_code
_entity_poly.pdbx_strand_id
1 'polypeptide(L)'
;EKATRDFVSSLLDIEKPFWKNFIAFHQKVADLGIVISLSQVVLKLTCPGIPDLYQGCELWDLSFVDPDNRRPVDYEQRTNLLQAFHQQDNSAEDLVFRLWEDRFKGGIKLWLTHVLLKERRHQPALFSEGSYLALPVTGSGAAHILSFARRLENNWMIVVVPLNIASMAREQGKEPDTIDWKDTSIVLPDGVPAEWKNVLTGKRIKRQKELMLRDTFHHFPITVLIA
;
A
#
# COMPACT_ATOMS: atom_id res chain seq x y z
N GLU A 1 -9.26 -8.63 37.60
CA GLU A 1 -8.63 -7.35 37.20
C GLU A 1 -7.16 -7.22 37.60
N LYS A 2 -6.79 -7.29 38.88
CA LYS A 2 -5.39 -7.11 39.32
C LYS A 2 -4.40 -8.03 38.58
N ALA A 3 -4.66 -9.33 38.55
CA ALA A 3 -3.81 -10.29 37.84
C ALA A 3 -3.61 -9.96 36.34
N THR A 4 -4.64 -9.45 35.67
CA THR A 4 -4.56 -9.01 34.27
C THR A 4 -3.66 -7.79 34.12
N ARG A 5 -3.77 -6.81 35.02
CA ARG A 5 -2.90 -5.62 35.02
C ARG A 5 -1.45 -6.02 35.27
N ASP A 6 -1.21 -6.85 36.27
CA ASP A 6 0.14 -7.35 36.60
C ASP A 6 0.75 -8.14 35.42
N PHE A 7 -0.07 -8.94 34.72
CA PHE A 7 0.33 -9.66 33.52
C PHE A 7 0.73 -8.69 32.38
N VAL A 8 -0.11 -7.70 32.06
CA VAL A 8 0.20 -6.71 31.01
C VAL A 8 1.45 -5.91 31.36
N SER A 9 1.57 -5.43 32.60
CA SER A 9 2.78 -4.75 33.08
C SER A 9 4.02 -5.62 32.95
N SER A 10 3.90 -6.93 33.19
CA SER A 10 5.00 -7.87 32.98
C SER A 10 5.34 -8.10 31.50
N LEU A 11 4.38 -8.02 30.59
CA LEU A 11 4.65 -8.14 29.15
C LEU A 11 5.37 -6.92 28.57
N LEU A 12 5.13 -5.74 29.15
CA LEU A 12 5.70 -4.46 28.73
C LEU A 12 7.08 -4.16 29.36
N ASP A 13 7.55 -5.01 30.26
CA ASP A 13 8.84 -4.87 30.93
C ASP A 13 9.98 -5.27 29.98
N ILE A 14 10.71 -4.27 29.48
CA ILE A 14 11.73 -4.42 28.44
C ILE A 14 12.94 -5.26 28.87
N GLU A 15 13.15 -5.39 30.18
CA GLU A 15 14.26 -6.16 30.76
C GLU A 15 13.95 -7.67 30.78
N LYS A 16 12.66 -8.05 30.63
CA LYS A 16 12.26 -9.46 30.68
C LYS A 16 12.57 -10.22 29.38
N PRO A 17 12.83 -11.53 29.47
CA PRO A 17 13.13 -12.36 28.29
C PRO A 17 12.02 -12.35 27.22
N PHE A 18 10.76 -12.20 27.63
CA PHE A 18 9.62 -12.11 26.71
C PHE A 18 9.78 -10.94 25.73
N TRP A 19 10.18 -9.76 26.21
CA TRP A 19 10.27 -8.55 25.36
C TRP A 19 11.23 -8.75 24.19
N LYS A 20 12.39 -9.38 24.42
CA LYS A 20 13.38 -9.68 23.37
C LYS A 20 12.82 -10.60 22.29
N ASN A 21 12.05 -11.62 22.67
CA ASN A 21 11.41 -12.52 21.71
C ASN A 21 10.23 -11.83 20.99
N PHE A 22 9.46 -11.03 21.74
CA PHE A 22 8.30 -10.32 21.21
C PHE A 22 8.70 -9.28 20.17
N ILE A 23 9.72 -8.46 20.41
CA ILE A 23 10.08 -7.38 19.49
C ILE A 23 10.53 -7.91 18.13
N ALA A 24 11.30 -9.00 18.11
CA ALA A 24 11.75 -9.66 16.88
C ALA A 24 10.56 -10.24 16.08
N PHE A 25 9.57 -10.80 16.77
CA PHE A 25 8.35 -11.28 16.14
C PHE A 25 7.46 -10.12 15.65
N HIS A 26 7.29 -9.10 16.48
CA HIS A 26 6.51 -7.90 16.18
C HIS A 26 7.03 -7.20 14.92
N GLN A 27 8.35 -7.05 14.75
CA GLN A 27 8.94 -6.43 13.55
C GLN A 27 8.51 -7.16 12.27
N LYS A 28 8.58 -8.50 12.26
CA LYS A 28 8.15 -9.31 11.11
C LYS A 28 6.66 -9.17 10.81
N VAL A 29 5.82 -9.16 11.85
CA VAL A 29 4.37 -8.97 11.70
C VAL A 29 4.04 -7.55 11.23
N ALA A 30 4.75 -6.55 11.73
CA ALA A 30 4.55 -5.15 11.37
C ALA A 30 4.83 -4.90 9.89
N ASP A 31 5.91 -5.44 9.33
CA ASP A 31 6.21 -5.31 7.90
C ASP A 31 5.09 -5.88 7.02
N LEU A 32 4.60 -7.07 7.36
CA LEU A 32 3.45 -7.69 6.69
C LEU A 32 2.19 -6.81 6.83
N GLY A 33 1.93 -6.31 8.04
CA GLY A 33 0.79 -5.44 8.33
C GLY A 33 0.83 -4.12 7.57
N ILE A 34 2.02 -3.55 7.34
CA ILE A 34 2.24 -2.35 6.53
C ILE A 34 1.84 -2.63 5.09
N VAL A 35 2.33 -3.72 4.48
CA VAL A 35 1.96 -4.06 3.08
C VAL A 35 0.45 -4.20 2.94
N ILE A 36 -0.17 -4.97 3.83
CA ILE A 36 -1.62 -5.21 3.84
C ILE A 36 -2.39 -3.89 4.01
N SER A 37 -1.95 -3.03 4.92
CA SER A 37 -2.60 -1.73 5.17
C SER A 37 -2.50 -0.80 3.95
N LEU A 38 -1.36 -0.78 3.27
CA LEU A 38 -1.21 0.00 2.03
C LEU A 38 -2.07 -0.57 0.91
N SER A 39 -2.18 -1.90 0.79
CA SER A 39 -3.12 -2.53 -0.14
C SER A 39 -4.55 -2.11 0.14
N GLN A 40 -4.97 -2.10 1.40
CA GLN A 40 -6.31 -1.64 1.79
C GLN A 40 -6.55 -0.16 1.44
N VAL A 41 -5.54 0.71 1.62
CA VAL A 41 -5.63 2.12 1.18
C VAL A 41 -5.84 2.20 -0.33
N VAL A 42 -5.04 1.48 -1.11
CA VAL A 42 -5.17 1.45 -2.57
C VAL A 42 -6.56 0.97 -2.97
N LEU A 43 -7.01 -0.17 -2.45
CA LEU A 43 -8.33 -0.71 -2.75
C LEU A 43 -9.44 0.26 -2.37
N LYS A 44 -9.41 0.81 -1.15
CA LYS A 44 -10.39 1.78 -0.67
C LYS A 44 -10.49 2.99 -1.60
N LEU A 45 -9.36 3.52 -2.07
CA LEU A 45 -9.32 4.71 -2.90
C LEU A 45 -9.48 4.44 -4.41
N THR A 46 -9.49 3.19 -4.86
CA THR A 46 -9.56 2.88 -6.30
C THR A 46 -10.75 2.01 -6.71
N CYS A 47 -11.36 1.28 -5.78
CA CYS A 47 -12.60 0.56 -6.01
C CYS A 47 -13.80 1.51 -6.25
N PRO A 48 -14.92 0.99 -6.83
CA PRO A 48 -16.18 1.71 -6.92
C PRO A 48 -16.72 2.16 -5.57
N GLY A 49 -17.39 3.31 -5.57
CA GLY A 49 -17.95 3.95 -4.38
C GLY A 49 -17.18 5.21 -3.96
N ILE A 50 -17.65 5.79 -2.85
CA ILE A 50 -17.06 6.98 -2.24
C ILE A 50 -16.24 6.52 -1.03
N PRO A 51 -14.91 6.69 -1.06
CA PRO A 51 -14.07 6.27 0.06
C PRO A 51 -14.31 7.16 1.27
N ASP A 52 -14.30 6.54 2.44
CA ASP A 52 -14.29 7.22 3.73
C ASP A 52 -12.94 7.05 4.46
N LEU A 53 -12.55 8.08 5.21
CA LEU A 53 -11.32 8.15 5.98
C LEU A 53 -11.66 8.71 7.36
N TYR A 54 -11.68 7.84 8.36
CA TYR A 54 -11.77 8.28 9.75
C TYR A 54 -10.58 9.16 10.11
N GLN A 55 -10.82 10.18 10.93
CA GLN A 55 -9.80 11.17 11.30
C GLN A 55 -8.54 10.52 11.87
N GLY A 56 -7.37 10.90 11.37
CA GLY A 56 -6.07 10.40 11.85
C GLY A 56 -5.59 9.12 11.18
N CYS A 57 -6.47 8.37 10.51
CA CYS A 57 -6.17 7.09 9.85
C CYS A 57 -5.37 7.22 8.53
N GLU A 58 -5.02 8.42 8.10
CA GLU A 58 -4.04 8.68 7.05
C GLU A 58 -2.61 8.28 7.47
N LEU A 59 -2.34 8.20 8.78
CA LEU A 59 -1.14 7.55 9.35
C LEU A 59 -1.49 6.16 9.94
N TRP A 60 -0.52 5.51 10.58
CA TRP A 60 -0.79 4.30 11.37
C TRP A 60 -1.64 4.66 12.58
N ASP A 61 -2.88 4.16 12.58
CA ASP A 61 -3.78 4.23 13.72
C ASP A 61 -3.93 2.82 14.28
N LEU A 62 -3.34 2.59 15.45
CA LEU A 62 -3.36 1.32 16.19
C LEU A 62 -4.24 1.44 17.44
N SER A 63 -5.29 2.28 17.37
CA SER A 63 -6.24 2.44 18.47
C SER A 63 -7.00 1.14 18.75
N PHE A 64 -7.31 0.92 20.02
CA PHE A 64 -8.27 -0.10 20.45
C PHE A 64 -9.72 0.42 20.33
N VAL A 65 -10.63 -0.15 21.10
CA VAL A 65 -12.03 0.27 21.19
C VAL A 65 -12.19 1.60 21.93
N ASP A 66 -13.39 2.18 21.87
CA ASP A 66 -13.79 3.36 22.63
C ASP A 66 -13.37 3.24 24.11
N PRO A 67 -12.73 4.26 24.73
CA PRO A 67 -12.42 5.60 24.21
C PRO A 67 -11.08 5.79 23.49
N ASP A 68 -10.30 4.73 23.27
CA ASP A 68 -8.95 4.84 22.73
C ASP A 68 -8.93 5.36 21.27
N ASN A 69 -9.94 5.01 20.46
CA ASN A 69 -10.12 5.51 19.08
C ASN A 69 -10.68 6.95 18.99
N ARG A 70 -10.81 7.64 20.13
CA ARG A 70 -11.23 9.06 20.21
C ARG A 70 -10.12 9.98 20.70
N ARG A 71 -8.87 9.49 20.78
CA ARG A 71 -7.71 10.33 21.09
C ARG A 71 -7.58 11.49 20.08
N PRO A 72 -7.08 12.66 20.52
CA PRO A 72 -6.94 13.82 19.63
C PRO A 72 -5.97 13.52 18.48
N VAL A 73 -6.29 14.04 17.30
CA VAL A 73 -5.46 13.91 16.10
C VAL A 73 -4.46 15.07 16.03
N ASP A 74 -3.18 14.75 15.84
CA ASP A 74 -2.12 15.74 15.62
C ASP A 74 -2.07 16.18 14.15
N TYR A 75 -2.87 17.17 13.79
CA TYR A 75 -2.94 17.74 12.44
C TYR A 75 -1.71 18.56 12.04
N GLU A 76 -0.95 19.08 13.00
CA GLU A 76 0.29 19.82 12.71
C GLU A 76 1.33 18.88 12.12
N GLN A 77 1.52 17.70 12.73
CA GLN A 77 2.40 16.66 12.19
C GLN A 77 2.06 16.30 10.74
N ARG A 78 0.77 16.11 10.42
CA ARG A 78 0.32 15.73 9.07
C ARG A 78 0.55 16.84 8.06
N THR A 79 0.27 18.09 8.46
CA THR A 79 0.56 19.27 7.65
C THR A 79 2.05 19.36 7.31
N ASN A 80 2.92 19.19 8.30
CA ASN A 80 4.37 19.23 8.12
C ASN A 80 4.87 18.10 7.21
N LEU A 81 4.35 16.87 7.37
CA LEU A 81 4.68 15.75 6.48
C LEU A 81 4.27 16.02 5.03
N LEU A 82 3.03 16.51 4.81
CA LEU A 82 2.54 16.84 3.47
C LEU A 82 3.38 17.94 2.80
N GLN A 83 3.77 18.96 3.55
CA GLN A 83 4.66 20.02 3.05
C GLN A 83 6.05 19.45 2.69
N ALA A 84 6.60 18.57 3.53
CA ALA A 84 7.90 17.95 3.29
C ALA A 84 7.92 17.08 2.02
N PHE A 85 6.81 16.47 1.62
CA PHE A 85 6.72 15.75 0.34
C PHE A 85 6.86 16.66 -0.88
N HIS A 86 6.52 17.94 -0.76
CA HIS A 86 6.53 18.93 -1.84
C HIS A 86 7.84 19.72 -1.96
N GLN A 87 8.60 19.84 -0.87
CA GLN A 87 9.78 20.71 -0.78
C GLN A 87 11.10 20.06 -1.25
N GLN A 88 11.06 18.83 -1.78
CA GLN A 88 12.28 18.12 -2.13
C GLN A 88 12.51 18.06 -3.63
N ASP A 89 13.70 18.47 -4.05
CA ASP A 89 14.18 18.46 -5.45
C ASP A 89 14.45 17.05 -6.02
N ASN A 90 14.10 15.99 -5.25
CA ASN A 90 14.35 14.60 -5.63
C ASN A 90 13.19 14.03 -6.45
N SER A 91 13.45 12.95 -7.18
CA SER A 91 12.42 12.29 -7.98
C SER A 91 11.33 11.68 -7.10
N ALA A 92 10.14 11.43 -7.68
CA ALA A 92 9.06 10.74 -6.97
C ALA A 92 9.48 9.33 -6.51
N GLU A 93 10.37 8.67 -7.25
CA GLU A 93 10.94 7.38 -6.86
C GLU A 93 11.82 7.47 -5.61
N ASP A 94 12.70 8.47 -5.52
CA ASP A 94 13.55 8.70 -4.34
C ASP A 94 12.72 9.02 -3.09
N LEU A 95 11.57 9.69 -3.26
CA LEU A 95 10.61 9.91 -2.19
C LEU A 95 9.99 8.60 -1.72
N VAL A 96 9.50 7.78 -2.63
CA VAL A 96 8.93 6.47 -2.30
C VAL A 96 9.94 5.58 -1.60
N PHE A 97 11.18 5.54 -2.09
CA PHE A 97 12.25 4.76 -1.46
C PHE A 97 12.46 5.16 0.01
N ARG A 98 12.64 6.45 0.29
CA ARG A 98 12.85 6.91 1.67
C ARG A 98 11.62 6.69 2.56
N LEU A 99 10.42 6.89 2.03
CA LEU A 99 9.19 6.61 2.76
C LEU A 99 9.03 5.12 3.07
N TRP A 100 9.55 4.24 2.22
CA TRP A 100 9.62 2.81 2.46
C TRP A 100 10.66 2.44 3.53
N GLU A 101 11.85 3.05 3.48
CA GLU A 101 12.87 2.85 4.53
C GLU A 101 12.33 3.28 5.90
N ASP A 102 11.58 4.39 5.96
CA ASP A 102 10.94 4.93 7.16
C ASP A 102 9.49 4.45 7.37
N ARG A 103 9.08 3.35 6.73
CA ARG A 103 7.67 2.89 6.66
C ARG A 103 6.97 2.77 8.01
N PHE A 104 7.68 2.39 9.08
CA PHE A 104 7.11 2.26 10.43
C PHE A 104 6.60 3.59 11.01
N LYS A 105 7.01 4.75 10.46
CA LYS A 105 6.53 6.08 10.87
C LYS A 105 5.19 6.47 10.24
N GLY A 106 4.74 5.75 9.19
CA GLY A 106 3.43 5.96 8.56
C GLY A 106 3.37 7.03 7.48
N GLY A 107 4.46 7.76 7.25
CA GLY A 107 4.55 8.76 6.18
C GLY A 107 4.18 8.22 4.80
N ILE A 108 4.55 6.96 4.51
CA ILE A 108 4.18 6.30 3.25
C ILE A 108 2.66 6.14 3.08
N LYS A 109 1.91 5.88 4.16
CA LYS A 109 0.45 5.75 4.12
C LYS A 109 -0.22 7.10 3.85
N LEU A 110 0.28 8.16 4.48
CA LEU A 110 -0.20 9.52 4.27
C LEU A 110 0.08 9.97 2.83
N TRP A 111 1.30 9.74 2.35
CA TRP A 111 1.68 10.01 0.98
C TRP A 111 0.82 9.26 -0.03
N LEU A 112 0.63 7.95 0.15
CA LEU A 112 -0.18 7.11 -0.73
C LEU A 112 -1.64 7.57 -0.75
N THR A 113 -2.20 7.90 0.41
CA THR A 113 -3.55 8.43 0.56
C THR A 113 -3.70 9.76 -0.20
N HIS A 114 -2.74 10.68 -0.04
CA HIS A 114 -2.73 11.97 -0.73
C HIS A 114 -2.63 11.82 -2.25
N VAL A 115 -1.73 10.98 -2.74
CA VAL A 115 -1.52 10.73 -4.17
C VAL A 115 -2.81 10.18 -4.80
N LEU A 116 -3.42 9.15 -4.20
CA LEU A 116 -4.62 8.53 -4.76
C LEU A 116 -5.85 9.43 -4.65
N LEU A 117 -5.99 10.23 -3.59
CA LEU A 117 -7.06 11.24 -3.51
C LEU A 117 -6.89 12.33 -4.58
N LYS A 118 -5.65 12.74 -4.88
CA LYS A 118 -5.37 13.66 -6.00
C LYS A 118 -5.77 13.06 -7.33
N GLU A 119 -5.44 11.79 -7.59
CA GLU A 119 -5.88 11.10 -8.81
C GLU A 119 -7.39 11.01 -8.92
N ARG A 120 -8.09 10.67 -7.82
CA ARG A 120 -9.55 10.69 -7.77
C ARG A 120 -10.15 12.05 -8.10
N ARG A 121 -9.55 13.11 -7.57
CA ARG A 121 -9.97 14.49 -7.85
C ARG A 121 -9.67 14.91 -9.29
N HIS A 122 -8.60 14.40 -9.89
CA HIS A 122 -8.21 14.71 -11.26
C HIS A 122 -9.11 14.03 -12.29
N GLN A 123 -9.58 12.81 -11.99
CA GLN A 123 -10.36 11.98 -12.92
C GLN A 123 -11.72 11.55 -12.34
N PRO A 124 -12.59 12.47 -11.88
CA PRO A 124 -13.79 12.10 -11.12
C PRO A 124 -14.71 11.14 -11.88
N ALA A 125 -14.91 11.36 -13.19
CA ALA A 125 -15.74 10.52 -14.05
C ALA A 125 -15.23 9.06 -14.13
N LEU A 126 -13.91 8.86 -14.17
CA LEU A 126 -13.32 7.51 -14.20
C LEU A 126 -13.68 6.72 -12.93
N PHE A 127 -13.84 7.38 -11.78
CA PHE A 127 -14.17 6.72 -10.51
C PHE A 127 -15.69 6.59 -10.27
N SER A 128 -16.50 7.55 -10.74
CA SER A 128 -17.96 7.50 -10.60
C SER A 128 -18.63 6.60 -11.64
N GLU A 129 -18.16 6.62 -12.88
CA GLU A 129 -18.85 6.02 -14.03
C GLU A 129 -18.01 4.94 -14.74
N GLY A 130 -16.69 4.95 -14.55
CA GLY A 130 -15.81 3.97 -15.18
C GLY A 130 -16.13 2.53 -14.77
N SER A 131 -16.04 1.62 -15.74
CA SER A 131 -16.25 0.19 -15.53
C SER A 131 -15.16 -0.41 -14.65
N TYR A 132 -15.52 -1.42 -13.87
CA TYR A 132 -14.57 -2.23 -13.09
C TYR A 132 -14.33 -3.55 -13.82
N LEU A 133 -13.08 -3.80 -14.23
CA LEU A 133 -12.69 -4.96 -15.01
C LEU A 133 -11.68 -5.77 -14.21
N ALA A 134 -12.03 -7.00 -13.80
CA ALA A 134 -11.05 -7.90 -13.20
C ALA A 134 -9.98 -8.25 -14.23
N LEU A 135 -8.71 -8.20 -13.83
CA LEU A 135 -7.58 -8.55 -14.71
C LEU A 135 -6.98 -9.89 -14.27
N PRO A 136 -6.97 -10.91 -15.13
CA PRO A 136 -6.34 -12.19 -14.81
C PRO A 136 -4.85 -12.02 -14.54
N VAL A 137 -4.34 -12.83 -13.61
CA VAL A 137 -2.92 -12.91 -13.26
C VAL A 137 -2.42 -14.29 -13.62
N THR A 138 -1.24 -14.37 -14.24
CA THR A 138 -0.56 -15.61 -14.61
C THR A 138 0.79 -15.70 -13.93
N GLY A 139 1.40 -16.90 -13.96
CA GLY A 139 2.72 -17.15 -13.36
C GLY A 139 2.67 -17.60 -11.90
N SER A 140 3.85 -17.81 -11.32
CA SER A 140 4.01 -18.44 -10.00
C SER A 140 3.37 -17.68 -8.82
N GLY A 141 3.23 -16.36 -8.90
CA GLY A 141 2.61 -15.52 -7.87
C GLY A 141 1.12 -15.23 -8.07
N ALA A 142 0.46 -15.83 -9.07
CA ALA A 142 -0.91 -15.47 -9.46
C ALA A 142 -1.94 -15.53 -8.32
N ALA A 143 -1.82 -16.51 -7.42
CA ALA A 143 -2.72 -16.67 -6.26
C ALA A 143 -2.51 -15.60 -5.17
N HIS A 144 -1.44 -14.80 -5.26
CA HIS A 144 -1.04 -13.79 -4.28
C HIS A 144 -1.24 -12.37 -4.80
N ILE A 145 -2.04 -12.18 -5.84
CA ILE A 145 -2.30 -10.87 -6.44
C ILE A 145 -3.80 -10.66 -6.63
N LEU A 146 -4.25 -9.45 -6.33
CA LEU A 146 -5.51 -8.91 -6.81
C LEU A 146 -5.20 -7.82 -7.84
N SER A 147 -5.79 -7.95 -9.03
CA SER A 147 -5.63 -6.98 -10.10
C SER A 147 -6.95 -6.63 -10.76
N PHE A 148 -7.14 -5.34 -11.05
CA PHE A 148 -8.29 -4.86 -11.81
C PHE A 148 -7.94 -3.58 -12.58
N ALA A 149 -8.77 -3.25 -13.56
CA ALA A 149 -8.77 -1.96 -14.23
C ALA A 149 -10.06 -1.18 -13.94
N ARG A 150 -9.93 0.14 -13.83
CA ARG A 150 -11.01 1.08 -14.13
C ARG A 150 -10.87 1.57 -15.56
N ARG A 151 -11.97 1.64 -16.30
CA ARG A 151 -11.98 2.17 -17.66
C ARG A 151 -13.17 3.08 -17.91
N LEU A 152 -12.91 4.26 -18.44
CA LEU A 152 -13.94 5.13 -19.03
C LEU A 152 -13.39 5.68 -20.35
N GLU A 153 -13.97 5.23 -21.46
CA GLU A 153 -13.49 5.53 -22.81
C GLU A 153 -11.99 5.19 -22.96
N ASN A 154 -11.16 6.21 -23.19
CA ASN A 154 -9.71 6.08 -23.37
C ASN A 154 -8.93 6.24 -22.05
N ASN A 155 -9.58 6.59 -20.94
CA ASN A 155 -8.92 6.72 -19.64
C ASN A 155 -8.90 5.37 -18.94
N TRP A 156 -7.70 4.97 -18.52
CA TRP A 156 -7.51 3.71 -17.81
C TRP A 156 -6.77 3.92 -16.49
N MET A 157 -7.14 3.12 -15.50
CA MET A 157 -6.35 2.91 -14.30
C MET A 157 -6.21 1.42 -14.03
N ILE A 158 -4.99 0.90 -13.96
CA ILE A 158 -4.71 -0.48 -13.53
C ILE A 158 -4.23 -0.45 -12.09
N VAL A 159 -4.80 -1.31 -11.27
CA VAL A 159 -4.47 -1.45 -9.85
C VAL A 159 -4.02 -2.88 -9.61
N VAL A 160 -2.85 -3.04 -9.01
CA VAL A 160 -2.29 -4.33 -8.60
C VAL A 160 -1.86 -4.24 -7.15
N VAL A 161 -2.42 -5.12 -6.31
CA VAL A 161 -2.07 -5.24 -4.90
C VAL A 161 -1.82 -6.70 -4.54
N PRO A 162 -0.96 -6.99 -3.55
CA PRO A 162 -0.70 -8.33 -3.11
C PRO A 162 -1.84 -8.84 -2.21
N LEU A 163 -2.08 -10.13 -2.28
CA LEU A 163 -2.90 -10.91 -1.36
C LEU A 163 -2.02 -11.96 -0.69
N ASN A 164 -2.36 -12.33 0.55
CA ASN A 164 -1.68 -13.44 1.24
C ASN A 164 -0.14 -13.29 1.26
N ILE A 165 0.38 -12.06 1.38
CA ILE A 165 1.82 -11.76 1.28
C ILE A 165 2.65 -12.55 2.31
N ALA A 166 2.09 -12.86 3.47
CA ALA A 166 2.73 -13.70 4.49
C ALA A 166 2.94 -15.15 4.03
N SER A 167 1.99 -15.71 3.26
CA SER A 167 2.14 -17.06 2.69
C SER A 167 3.25 -17.08 1.67
N MET A 168 3.26 -16.11 0.75
CA MET A 168 4.27 -15.99 -0.29
C MET A 168 5.68 -15.78 0.30
N ALA A 169 5.80 -14.90 1.30
CA ALA A 169 7.04 -14.69 2.05
C ALA A 169 7.56 -16.01 2.65
N ARG A 170 6.68 -16.78 3.31
CA ARG A 170 7.03 -18.08 3.90
C ARG A 170 7.44 -19.11 2.85
N GLU A 171 6.69 -19.23 1.75
CA GLU A 171 6.97 -20.17 0.66
C GLU A 171 8.33 -19.93 0.01
N GLN A 172 8.74 -18.66 -0.09
CA GLN A 172 10.06 -18.30 -0.63
C GLN A 172 11.17 -18.23 0.43
N GLY A 173 10.83 -18.28 1.72
CA GLY A 173 11.79 -18.05 2.80
C GLY A 173 12.37 -16.63 2.78
N LYS A 174 11.54 -15.63 2.45
CA LYS A 174 11.94 -14.23 2.23
C LYS A 174 11.13 -13.26 3.08
N GLU A 175 11.64 -12.04 3.22
CA GLU A 175 10.91 -10.91 3.79
C GLU A 175 9.98 -10.27 2.73
N PRO A 176 8.91 -9.55 3.12
CA PRO A 176 7.86 -9.09 2.20
C PRO A 176 8.34 -8.19 1.06
N ASP A 177 9.41 -7.43 1.28
CA ASP A 177 10.05 -6.51 0.34
C ASP A 177 11.08 -7.19 -0.59
N THR A 178 11.46 -8.44 -0.30
CA THR A 178 12.45 -9.21 -1.08
C THR A 178 11.82 -10.35 -1.87
N ILE A 179 10.50 -10.51 -1.78
CA ILE A 179 9.73 -11.48 -2.56
C ILE A 179 10.05 -11.32 -4.05
N ASP A 180 10.40 -12.44 -4.68
CA ASP A 180 10.63 -12.49 -6.12
C ASP A 180 9.34 -12.88 -6.83
N TRP A 181 8.84 -11.95 -7.64
CA TRP A 181 7.62 -12.12 -8.43
C TRP A 181 7.86 -12.91 -9.72
N LYS A 182 9.11 -13.25 -10.07
CA LYS A 182 9.49 -14.17 -11.15
C LYS A 182 8.79 -13.91 -12.49
N ASP A 183 7.92 -14.83 -12.88
CA ASP A 183 7.12 -14.87 -14.11
C ASP A 183 5.70 -14.35 -13.92
N THR A 184 5.39 -13.76 -12.76
CA THR A 184 4.05 -13.26 -12.44
C THR A 184 3.71 -12.05 -13.29
N SER A 185 2.62 -12.14 -14.04
CA SER A 185 2.23 -11.11 -15.01
C SER A 185 0.72 -10.86 -15.00
N ILE A 186 0.34 -9.63 -15.34
CA ILE A 186 -1.07 -9.27 -15.58
C ILE A 186 -1.39 -9.47 -17.05
N VAL A 187 -2.47 -10.21 -17.31
CA VAL A 187 -3.04 -10.35 -18.65
C VAL A 187 -3.83 -9.09 -18.97
N LEU A 188 -3.33 -8.32 -19.94
CA LEU A 188 -3.94 -7.07 -20.36
C LEU A 188 -5.03 -7.33 -21.42
N PRO A 189 -6.23 -6.74 -21.30
CA PRO A 189 -7.29 -6.89 -22.29
C PRO A 189 -6.94 -6.15 -23.60
N ASP A 190 -7.63 -6.50 -24.67
CA ASP A 190 -7.49 -5.77 -25.95
C ASP A 190 -7.86 -4.29 -25.81
N GLY A 191 -7.18 -3.43 -26.58
CA GLY A 191 -7.42 -1.99 -26.59
C GLY A 191 -6.79 -1.22 -25.43
N VAL A 192 -5.96 -1.87 -24.60
CA VAL A 192 -5.17 -1.18 -23.58
C VAL A 192 -4.17 -0.18 -24.20
N PRO A 193 -4.01 1.00 -23.58
CA PRO A 193 -3.03 2.00 -24.01
C PRO A 193 -1.60 1.46 -24.14
N ALA A 194 -0.84 2.06 -25.08
CA ALA A 194 0.53 1.68 -25.38
C ALA A 194 1.55 2.22 -24.37
N GLU A 195 1.20 3.27 -23.63
CA GLU A 195 2.05 3.87 -22.61
C GLU A 195 1.24 4.09 -21.33
N TRP A 196 1.91 3.85 -20.21
CA TRP A 196 1.35 3.98 -18.88
C TRP A 196 2.26 4.87 -18.05
N LYS A 197 1.69 5.55 -17.07
CA LYS A 197 2.44 6.21 -16.01
C LYS A 197 2.15 5.49 -14.70
N ASN A 198 3.20 5.08 -14.00
CA ASN A 198 3.07 4.64 -12.62
C ASN A 198 2.77 5.88 -11.75
N VAL A 199 1.60 5.91 -11.14
CA VAL A 199 1.12 7.01 -10.28
C VAL A 199 2.04 7.20 -9.07
N LEU A 200 2.61 6.11 -8.57
CA LEU A 200 3.40 6.06 -7.35
C LEU A 200 4.83 6.56 -7.58
N THR A 201 5.44 6.21 -8.71
CA THR A 201 6.85 6.57 -8.99
C THR A 201 7.03 7.62 -10.08
N GLY A 202 5.96 7.96 -10.81
CA GLY A 202 6.02 8.84 -11.98
C GLY A 202 6.64 8.20 -13.23
N LYS A 203 7.18 6.98 -13.14
CA LYS A 203 7.82 6.28 -14.26
C LYS A 203 6.85 5.98 -15.39
N ARG A 204 7.30 6.18 -16.63
CA ARG A 204 6.58 5.74 -17.82
C ARG A 204 6.91 4.28 -18.13
N ILE A 205 5.89 3.48 -18.40
CA ILE A 205 5.99 2.08 -18.74
C ILE A 205 5.39 1.89 -20.12
N LYS A 206 6.17 1.33 -21.06
CA LYS A 206 5.67 1.00 -22.40
C LYS A 206 5.01 -0.37 -22.38
N ARG A 207 3.91 -0.50 -23.10
CA ARG A 207 3.15 -1.73 -23.24
C ARG A 207 4.03 -2.82 -23.85
N GLN A 208 4.19 -3.90 -23.11
CA GLN A 208 4.61 -5.19 -23.63
C GLN A 208 3.37 -6.09 -23.78
N LYS A 209 3.55 -7.32 -24.27
CA LYS A 209 2.43 -8.27 -24.42
C LYS A 209 1.76 -8.57 -23.07
N GLU A 210 2.53 -8.52 -21.99
CA GLU A 210 2.08 -8.72 -20.61
C GLU A 210 2.74 -7.67 -19.70
N LEU A 211 2.11 -7.38 -18.56
CA LEU A 211 2.68 -6.49 -17.54
C LEU A 211 3.35 -7.34 -16.45
N MET A 212 4.67 -7.47 -16.51
CA MET A 212 5.46 -8.26 -15.56
C MET A 212 5.52 -7.54 -14.20
N LEU A 213 5.12 -8.23 -13.13
CA LEU A 213 5.06 -7.60 -11.81
C LEU A 213 6.43 -7.25 -11.26
N ARG A 214 7.46 -8.04 -11.56
CA ARG A 214 8.86 -7.73 -11.22
C ARG A 214 9.37 -6.40 -11.78
N ASP A 215 8.76 -5.90 -12.85
CA ASP A 215 9.16 -4.64 -13.51
C ASP A 215 8.33 -3.45 -13.02
N THR A 216 7.20 -3.71 -12.36
CA THR A 216 6.27 -2.67 -11.86
C THR A 216 6.34 -2.48 -10.35
N PHE A 217 6.55 -3.57 -9.61
CA PHE A 217 6.81 -3.53 -8.19
C PHE A 217 8.25 -3.07 -7.98
N HIS A 218 8.37 -1.91 -7.34
CA HIS A 218 9.66 -1.34 -6.97
C HIS A 218 9.92 -1.65 -5.50
N HIS A 219 9.99 -0.63 -4.65
CA HIS A 219 10.31 -0.78 -3.23
C HIS A 219 9.25 -1.52 -2.41
N PHE A 220 8.01 -1.58 -2.90
CA PHE A 220 6.95 -2.35 -2.28
C PHE A 220 5.99 -2.93 -3.34
N PRO A 221 5.30 -4.04 -3.02
CA PRO A 221 4.59 -4.86 -4.01
C PRO A 221 3.22 -4.27 -4.40
N ILE A 222 3.13 -2.98 -4.70
CA ILE A 222 1.90 -2.31 -5.12
C ILE A 222 2.17 -1.45 -6.35
N THR A 223 1.27 -1.53 -7.32
CA THR A 223 1.34 -0.73 -8.54
C THR A 223 -0.02 -0.10 -8.83
N VAL A 224 0.00 1.19 -9.17
CA VAL A 224 -1.14 1.90 -9.76
C VAL A 224 -0.67 2.57 -11.03
N LEU A 225 -1.20 2.16 -12.18
CA LEU A 225 -0.88 2.73 -13.49
C LEU A 225 -2.06 3.51 -14.02
N ILE A 226 -1.78 4.63 -14.70
CA ILE A 226 -2.78 5.41 -15.44
C ILE A 226 -2.33 5.60 -16.89
N ALA A 227 -3.29 5.75 -17.78
CA ALA A 227 -3.09 6.09 -19.19
C ALA A 227 -4.26 6.92 -19.71
#